data_AF-A0A9W7E9Q4-F1
#
_entry.id   AF-A0A9W7E9Q4-F1
#
_cell.length_a   1.000
_cell.length_b   1.000
_cell.length_c   1.000
_cell.angle_alpha   90.00
_cell.angle_beta   90.00
_cell.angle_gamma   90.00
#
_symmetry.space_group_name_H-M   'P 1'
#
loop_
_entity.id
_entity.type
_entity.pdbx_description
1 polymer ?
#
loop_
_entity_poly.entity_id
_entity_poly.type
_entity_poly.pdbx_seq_one_letter_code
_entity_poly.pdbx_strand_id
1 'polypeptide(L)'
;MGKEKKCKKKKKEEALATYKSKESDSSQKLDKSQQWWIERMPEADFRDAESICKSIICLVYLYMVMMYVRKNDVTLLNGISDSERFGLKKATSIVGKLPLLDRKHVTKRGRYPGNKPKEAFKEGNNTDIGLKDVRITDLKSIKGYNHSLAESGFEVGKLGSFINLPQEEDYQTAPPATPWQSGDLPLHNFVRQFQWNTNSINLPNHFAIFFKCGGELLRGATSSGAATEGSARHPPTFNAHIDQDMSGSPLTEMYRGWLPYLFQKTELDLYNIWIPLNNETVRPLALMDERKVQPGDLAKWSETTFGIKSDRFIVTDRATLDSSWYYKSDMEVGDAYVFKTGSVPHTSFAEPGAGDGVRYSLEMRCAGLMWERGNFGFGIIGFVTTTSYYFFVCVLAYNLIKFLSRKTVDRLKEKERQKDINEKREEIKELKAKTKRNEREIERGRAYIKKQKKKVVEIRAGTYSGSDTDG
;
A
#
# COMPACT_ATOMS: atom_id res chain seq x y z
N MET A 1 -25.46 -33.41 60.98
CA MET A 1 -24.79 -33.46 59.64
C MET A 1 -25.20 -32.35 58.66
N GLY A 2 -26.40 -31.75 58.74
CA GLY A 2 -26.83 -30.70 57.79
C GLY A 2 -26.14 -29.32 57.95
N LYS A 3 -25.81 -28.90 59.17
CA LYS A 3 -25.16 -27.60 59.45
C LYS A 3 -23.71 -27.54 58.93
N GLU A 4 -23.00 -28.66 58.96
CA GLU A 4 -21.59 -28.72 58.52
C GLU A 4 -21.44 -28.63 56.99
N LYS A 5 -22.41 -29.19 56.24
CA LYS A 5 -22.45 -29.08 54.77
C LYS A 5 -22.75 -27.64 54.32
N LYS A 6 -23.63 -26.90 55.02
CA LYS A 6 -23.92 -25.48 54.73
C LYS A 6 -22.68 -24.60 54.95
N CYS A 7 -21.91 -24.82 56.01
CA CYS A 7 -20.70 -24.04 56.29
C CYS A 7 -19.60 -24.28 55.24
N LYS A 8 -19.41 -25.53 54.79
CA LYS A 8 -18.43 -25.87 53.73
C LYS A 8 -18.82 -25.29 52.36
N LYS A 9 -20.12 -25.23 52.04
CA LYS A 9 -20.60 -24.61 50.79
C LYS A 9 -20.35 -23.11 50.77
N LYS A 10 -20.66 -22.41 51.88
CA LYS A 10 -20.44 -20.96 52.01
C LYS A 10 -18.96 -20.57 51.88
N LYS A 11 -18.06 -21.30 52.56
CA LYS A 11 -16.61 -21.07 52.44
C LYS A 11 -16.06 -21.31 51.03
N LYS A 12 -16.64 -22.24 50.28
CA LYS A 12 -16.24 -22.52 48.89
C LYS A 12 -16.71 -21.41 47.94
N GLU A 13 -17.90 -20.87 48.17
CA GLU A 13 -18.45 -19.73 47.40
C GLU A 13 -17.67 -18.44 47.68
N GLU A 14 -17.31 -18.18 48.95
CA GLU A 14 -16.46 -17.03 49.33
C GLU A 14 -15.05 -17.15 48.73
N ALA A 15 -14.42 -18.32 48.78
CA ALA A 15 -13.10 -18.54 48.18
C ALA A 15 -13.12 -18.40 46.64
N LEU A 16 -14.20 -18.84 45.99
CA LEU A 16 -14.36 -18.68 44.54
C LEU A 16 -14.59 -17.20 44.16
N ALA A 17 -15.31 -16.44 44.99
CA ALA A 17 -15.48 -15.00 44.79
C ALA A 17 -14.17 -14.23 44.96
N THR A 18 -13.36 -14.56 45.98
CA THR A 18 -12.03 -13.94 46.18
C THR A 18 -11.04 -14.33 45.09
N TYR A 19 -11.12 -15.55 44.53
CA TYR A 19 -10.28 -15.95 43.41
C TYR A 19 -10.63 -15.14 42.14
N LYS A 20 -11.92 -15.03 41.82
CA LYS A 20 -12.39 -14.24 40.68
C LYS A 20 -12.05 -12.74 40.79
N SER A 21 -12.07 -12.17 42.00
CA SER A 21 -11.69 -10.76 42.20
C SER A 21 -10.17 -10.52 42.04
N LYS A 22 -9.33 -11.52 42.30
CA LYS A 22 -7.87 -11.42 42.08
C LYS A 22 -7.48 -11.65 40.62
N GLU A 23 -8.24 -12.46 39.89
CA GLU A 23 -8.03 -12.68 38.46
C GLU A 23 -8.38 -11.42 37.64
N SER A 24 -9.39 -10.65 38.07
CA SER A 24 -9.72 -9.34 37.47
C SER A 24 -8.69 -8.24 37.74
N ASP A 25 -7.96 -8.29 38.86
CA ASP A 25 -6.91 -7.31 39.18
C ASP A 25 -5.57 -7.63 38.49
N SER A 26 -5.26 -8.91 38.25
CA SER A 26 -3.99 -9.31 37.61
C SER A 26 -3.97 -9.11 36.09
N SER A 27 -5.13 -8.96 35.46
CA SER A 27 -5.29 -8.67 34.03
C SER A 27 -5.25 -7.17 33.70
N GLN A 28 -5.10 -6.27 34.69
CA GLN A 28 -5.10 -4.81 34.52
C GLN A 28 -3.70 -4.15 34.47
N LYS A 29 -2.62 -4.90 34.28
CA LYS A 29 -1.26 -4.34 34.12
C LYS A 29 -0.63 -4.53 32.73
N LEU A 30 -1.46 -4.56 31.68
CA LEU A 30 -1.02 -4.07 30.38
C LEU A 30 -1.65 -2.70 30.16
N ASP A 31 -0.84 -1.75 29.73
CA ASP A 31 -1.29 -0.41 29.37
C ASP A 31 -2.46 -0.54 28.37
N LYS A 32 -3.57 0.15 28.63
CA LYS A 32 -4.75 0.18 27.75
C LYS A 32 -4.37 0.58 26.32
N SER A 33 -3.27 1.33 26.13
CA SER A 33 -2.72 1.62 24.80
C SER A 33 -2.18 0.37 24.11
N GLN A 34 -1.49 -0.52 24.81
CA GLN A 34 -0.91 -1.76 24.27
C GLN A 34 -1.97 -2.84 24.02
N GLN A 35 -2.97 -2.92 24.90
CA GLN A 35 -4.07 -3.87 24.75
C GLN A 35 -5.00 -3.49 23.58
N TRP A 36 -5.16 -2.20 23.32
CA TRP A 36 -5.84 -1.68 22.13
C TRP A 36 -5.13 -2.04 20.82
N TRP A 37 -3.79 -2.07 20.79
CA TRP A 37 -3.02 -2.51 19.62
C TRP A 37 -3.10 -4.02 19.39
N ILE A 38 -3.14 -4.84 20.45
CA ILE A 38 -3.13 -6.30 20.37
C ILE A 38 -4.51 -6.88 19.98
N GLU A 39 -5.60 -6.28 20.45
CA GLU A 39 -6.97 -6.81 20.24
C GLU A 39 -7.57 -6.44 18.86
N ARG A 40 -6.93 -5.52 18.12
CA ARG A 40 -7.49 -4.93 16.89
C ARG A 40 -6.66 -5.15 15.62
N MET A 41 -5.55 -5.88 15.69
CA MET A 41 -4.82 -6.34 14.51
C MET A 41 -5.38 -7.70 14.06
N PRO A 42 -6.18 -7.76 12.97
CA PRO A 42 -6.55 -9.05 12.38
C PRO A 42 -5.29 -9.75 11.84
N GLU A 43 -5.27 -11.09 11.88
CA GLU A 43 -4.23 -11.93 11.27
C GLU A 43 -3.96 -11.63 9.77
N ALA A 44 -4.84 -10.87 9.12
CA ALA A 44 -4.67 -10.35 7.76
C ALA A 44 -3.54 -9.30 7.64
N ASP A 45 -3.32 -8.46 8.66
CA ASP A 45 -2.34 -7.35 8.60
C ASP A 45 -0.88 -7.83 8.59
N PHE A 46 -0.59 -8.98 9.22
CA PHE A 46 0.75 -9.57 9.13
C PHE A 46 1.05 -10.11 7.73
N ARG A 47 0.04 -10.61 7.00
CA ARG A 47 0.22 -11.07 5.61
C ARG A 47 0.42 -9.88 4.68
N ASP A 48 -0.20 -8.75 4.95
CA ASP A 48 -0.03 -7.51 4.17
C ASP A 48 1.33 -6.86 4.45
N ALA A 49 1.78 -6.78 5.71
CA ALA A 49 3.12 -6.31 6.04
C ALA A 49 4.22 -7.25 5.49
N GLU A 50 4.00 -8.56 5.55
CA GLU A 50 4.89 -9.55 4.92
C GLU A 50 4.88 -9.43 3.39
N SER A 51 3.71 -9.18 2.77
CA SER A 51 3.57 -8.95 1.33
C SER A 51 4.26 -7.66 0.88
N ILE A 52 4.14 -6.58 1.66
CA ILE A 52 4.81 -5.29 1.42
C ILE A 52 6.32 -5.46 1.59
N CYS A 53 6.78 -6.08 2.67
CA CYS A 53 8.20 -6.38 2.88
C CYS A 53 8.76 -7.28 1.78
N LYS A 54 8.03 -8.32 1.36
CA LYS A 54 8.42 -9.18 0.22
C LYS A 54 8.45 -8.41 -1.09
N SER A 55 7.52 -7.48 -1.29
CA SER A 55 7.50 -6.61 -2.47
C SER A 55 8.71 -5.69 -2.45
N ILE A 56 8.99 -4.99 -1.34
CA ILE A 56 10.17 -4.12 -1.18
C ILE A 56 11.47 -4.92 -1.35
N ILE A 57 11.57 -6.11 -0.77
CA ILE A 57 12.72 -7.00 -0.94
C ILE A 57 12.86 -7.43 -2.40
N CYS A 58 11.76 -7.78 -3.08
CA CYS A 58 11.78 -8.10 -4.51
C CYS A 58 12.18 -6.89 -5.36
N LEU A 59 11.78 -5.67 -4.98
CA LEU A 59 12.16 -4.44 -5.67
C LEU A 59 13.64 -4.11 -5.51
N VAL A 60 14.17 -4.25 -4.29
CA VAL A 60 15.61 -4.12 -4.03
C VAL A 60 16.39 -5.19 -4.78
N TYR A 61 15.91 -6.43 -4.80
CA TYR A 61 16.57 -7.54 -5.48
C TYR A 61 16.52 -7.41 -7.02
N LEU A 62 15.36 -7.07 -7.61
CA LEU A 62 15.25 -6.80 -9.05
C LEU A 62 16.16 -5.65 -9.46
N TYR A 63 16.21 -4.58 -8.67
CA TYR A 63 17.09 -3.45 -8.93
C TYR A 63 18.57 -3.85 -8.90
N MET A 64 19.00 -4.62 -7.89
CA MET A 64 20.38 -5.14 -7.83
C MET A 64 20.72 -6.02 -9.03
N VAL A 65 19.80 -6.87 -9.48
CA VAL A 65 19.97 -7.71 -10.68
C VAL A 65 20.07 -6.86 -11.94
N MET A 66 19.19 -5.87 -12.13
CA MET A 66 19.23 -4.98 -13.29
C MET A 66 20.51 -4.15 -13.34
N MET A 67 21.02 -3.70 -12.18
CA MET A 67 22.30 -3.00 -12.08
C MET A 67 23.49 -3.92 -12.37
N TYR A 68 23.44 -5.17 -11.93
CA TYR A 68 24.47 -6.16 -12.22
C TYR A 68 24.52 -6.53 -13.72
N VAL A 69 23.36 -6.71 -14.35
CA VAL A 69 23.25 -7.02 -15.80
C VAL A 69 23.64 -5.83 -16.67
N ARG A 70 23.46 -4.59 -16.20
CA ARG A 70 23.89 -3.40 -16.96
C ARG A 70 25.40 -3.12 -16.85
N LYS A 71 26.01 -3.46 -15.71
CA LYS A 71 27.47 -3.29 -15.50
C LYS A 71 28.31 -4.33 -16.24
N ASN A 72 27.74 -5.51 -16.51
CA ASN A 72 28.39 -6.59 -17.23
C ASN A 72 27.64 -6.80 -18.54
N ASP A 73 28.20 -6.30 -19.64
CA ASP A 73 27.66 -6.37 -21.00
C ASP A 73 26.92 -7.68 -21.32
N VAL A 74 25.86 -7.58 -22.13
CA VAL A 74 24.83 -8.61 -22.41
C VAL A 74 25.39 -9.97 -22.90
N THR A 75 26.67 -10.05 -23.22
CA THR A 75 27.39 -11.26 -23.65
C THR A 75 27.57 -12.34 -22.56
N LEU A 76 27.28 -12.06 -21.28
CA LEU A 76 27.42 -13.03 -20.18
C LEU A 76 26.14 -13.79 -19.78
N LEU A 77 24.99 -13.58 -20.44
CA LEU A 77 23.75 -14.34 -20.19
C LEU A 77 23.87 -15.85 -20.51
N ASN A 78 24.92 -16.27 -21.21
CA ASN A 78 25.27 -17.66 -21.46
C ASN A 78 26.04 -18.34 -20.31
N GLY A 79 26.52 -17.59 -19.31
CA GLY A 79 27.29 -18.11 -18.17
C GLY A 79 26.52 -18.22 -16.86
N ILE A 80 25.24 -17.83 -16.84
CA ILE A 80 24.42 -17.87 -15.62
C ILE A 80 24.07 -19.33 -15.29
N SER A 81 24.36 -19.75 -14.06
CA SER A 81 24.07 -21.11 -13.61
C SER A 81 22.55 -21.38 -13.60
N ASP A 82 22.15 -22.63 -13.80
CA ASP A 82 20.73 -23.01 -13.85
C ASP A 82 19.98 -22.69 -12.54
N SER A 83 20.68 -22.62 -11.41
CA SER A 83 20.12 -22.23 -10.11
C SER A 83 19.74 -20.74 -10.06
N GLU A 84 20.50 -19.87 -10.70
CA GLU A 84 20.23 -18.43 -10.80
C GLU A 84 19.09 -18.15 -11.80
N ARG A 85 19.04 -18.88 -12.93
CA ARG A 85 17.89 -18.85 -13.85
C ARG A 85 16.60 -19.32 -13.19
N PHE A 86 16.68 -20.34 -12.33
CA PHE A 86 15.56 -20.83 -11.55
C PHE A 86 15.07 -19.79 -10.53
N GLY A 87 15.99 -19.08 -9.87
CA GLY A 87 15.67 -17.96 -8.98
C GLY A 87 14.91 -16.83 -9.69
N LEU A 88 15.34 -16.45 -10.89
CA LEU A 88 14.70 -15.41 -11.70
C LEU A 88 13.28 -15.78 -12.16
N LYS A 89 13.09 -17.02 -12.63
CA LYS A 89 11.76 -17.56 -13.02
C LYS A 89 10.81 -17.64 -11.83
N LYS A 90 11.34 -17.96 -10.64
CA LYS A 90 10.54 -18.06 -9.41
C LYS A 90 10.14 -16.67 -8.88
N ALA A 91 11.03 -15.68 -8.94
CA ALA A 91 10.72 -14.31 -8.55
C ALA A 91 9.63 -13.68 -9.44
N THR A 92 9.74 -13.82 -10.76
CA THR A 92 8.73 -13.34 -11.71
C THR A 92 7.38 -14.06 -11.57
N SER A 93 7.39 -15.38 -11.31
CA SER A 93 6.17 -16.13 -10.99
C SER A 93 5.50 -15.70 -9.67
N ILE A 94 6.26 -15.20 -8.68
CA ILE A 94 5.70 -14.77 -7.40
C ILE A 94 5.07 -13.38 -7.54
N VAL A 95 5.73 -12.47 -8.26
CA VAL A 95 5.20 -11.12 -8.53
C VAL A 95 3.92 -11.19 -9.37
N GLY A 96 3.86 -12.08 -10.37
CA GLY A 96 2.66 -12.30 -11.18
C GLY A 96 1.48 -12.98 -10.46
N LYS A 97 1.67 -13.51 -9.25
CA LYS A 97 0.65 -14.20 -8.44
C LYS A 97 0.20 -13.41 -7.20
N LEU A 98 0.71 -12.20 -7.00
CA LEU A 98 0.22 -11.34 -5.93
C LEU A 98 -1.26 -11.01 -6.19
N PRO A 99 -2.17 -11.20 -5.22
CA PRO A 99 -3.57 -10.92 -5.41
C PRO A 99 -3.76 -9.43 -5.70
N LEU A 100 -4.30 -9.12 -6.88
CA LEU A 100 -4.94 -7.83 -7.11
C LEU A 100 -6.08 -7.74 -6.09
N LEU A 101 -5.98 -6.80 -5.15
CA LEU A 101 -6.99 -6.56 -4.12
C LEU A 101 -8.38 -6.45 -4.76
N ASP A 102 -9.24 -7.44 -4.46
CA ASP A 102 -10.63 -7.54 -4.94
C ASP A 102 -11.45 -6.37 -4.37
N ARG A 103 -11.81 -5.41 -5.23
CA ARG A 103 -12.57 -4.19 -4.91
C ARG A 103 -14.07 -4.48 -4.79
N LYS A 104 -14.50 -5.32 -3.84
CA LYS A 104 -15.93 -5.59 -3.61
C LYS A 104 -16.72 -4.49 -2.87
N HIS A 105 -16.18 -3.28 -2.71
CA HIS A 105 -16.85 -2.22 -1.93
C HIS A 105 -17.07 -0.89 -2.66
N VAL A 106 -17.34 -0.91 -3.97
CA VAL A 106 -17.93 0.26 -4.66
C VAL A 106 -19.00 -0.21 -5.65
N THR A 107 -20.17 -0.61 -5.13
CA THR A 107 -21.38 -0.76 -5.95
C THR A 107 -22.52 0.02 -5.32
N LYS A 108 -22.63 1.31 -5.65
CA LYS A 108 -23.92 1.97 -5.82
C LYS A 108 -23.87 2.81 -7.09
N ARG A 109 -24.52 2.29 -8.13
CA ARG A 109 -24.83 3.02 -9.37
C ARG A 109 -25.78 4.17 -9.00
N GLY A 110 -25.28 5.41 -9.07
CA GLY A 110 -26.12 6.60 -9.14
C GLY A 110 -26.17 7.09 -10.59
N ARG A 111 -27.37 7.26 -11.15
CA ARG A 111 -27.55 8.04 -12.38
C ARG A 111 -27.12 9.48 -12.10
N TYR A 112 -26.37 10.08 -13.02
CA TYR A 112 -25.94 11.48 -12.98
C TYR A 112 -27.12 12.43 -12.76
N PRO A 113 -27.18 13.18 -11.65
CA PRO A 113 -27.83 14.48 -11.65
C PRO A 113 -26.82 15.50 -12.19
N GLY A 114 -27.18 16.19 -13.27
CA GLY A 114 -26.50 17.40 -13.68
C GLY A 114 -26.61 18.45 -12.56
N ASN A 115 -25.67 18.44 -11.64
CA ASN A 115 -25.53 19.50 -10.66
C ASN A 115 -24.88 20.69 -11.35
N LYS A 116 -25.73 21.65 -11.77
CA LYS A 116 -25.29 23.01 -12.01
C LYS A 116 -24.59 23.53 -10.73
N PRO A 117 -23.40 24.14 -10.84
CA PRO A 117 -22.73 24.74 -9.68
C PRO A 117 -23.64 25.80 -9.06
N LYS A 118 -23.87 25.71 -7.75
CA LYS A 118 -24.57 26.75 -7.00
C LYS A 118 -23.63 27.96 -6.85
N GLU A 119 -23.99 29.04 -7.54
CA GLU A 119 -23.84 30.45 -7.10
C GLU A 119 -22.44 30.99 -6.72
N ALA A 120 -21.36 30.51 -7.35
CA ALA A 120 -20.07 31.23 -7.35
C ALA A 120 -19.58 31.67 -8.74
N PHE A 121 -20.23 31.23 -9.81
CA PHE A 121 -20.00 31.72 -11.17
C PHE A 121 -21.37 31.97 -11.79
N LYS A 122 -21.75 33.25 -11.91
CA LYS A 122 -22.90 33.62 -12.73
C LYS A 122 -22.64 33.12 -14.14
N GLU A 123 -23.61 32.45 -14.72
CA GLU A 123 -23.69 32.11 -16.15
C GLU A 123 -23.49 33.40 -16.97
N GLY A 124 -22.24 33.66 -17.33
CA GLY A 124 -21.80 34.86 -18.04
C GLY A 124 -20.43 34.56 -18.63
N ASN A 125 -20.44 34.10 -19.88
CA ASN A 125 -19.28 33.79 -20.70
C ASN A 125 -18.34 32.70 -20.15
N ASN A 126 -18.36 31.52 -20.77
CA ASN A 126 -17.14 30.71 -20.97
C ASN A 126 -16.18 31.51 -21.89
N THR A 127 -15.82 32.74 -21.50
CA THR A 127 -14.60 33.35 -22.00
C THR A 127 -13.51 32.42 -21.53
N ASP A 128 -12.77 31.83 -22.47
CA ASP A 128 -11.33 31.64 -22.31
C ASP A 128 -10.87 32.66 -21.27
N ILE A 129 -10.52 32.24 -20.06
CA ILE A 129 -9.72 33.10 -19.19
C ILE A 129 -8.47 33.30 -20.03
N GLY A 130 -8.45 34.46 -20.67
CA GLY A 130 -7.88 34.55 -21.99
C GLY A 130 -6.40 34.49 -21.80
N LEU A 131 -5.78 33.39 -22.22
CA LEU A 131 -4.34 33.41 -22.47
C LEU A 131 -3.96 34.41 -23.57
N LYS A 132 -4.92 35.21 -24.08
CA LYS A 132 -4.76 36.24 -25.11
C LYS A 132 -3.60 37.18 -24.85
N ASP A 133 -3.24 37.42 -23.58
CA ASP A 133 -2.12 38.28 -23.19
C ASP A 133 -0.96 37.53 -22.52
N VAL A 134 -1.00 36.19 -22.50
CA VAL A 134 0.07 35.40 -21.88
C VAL A 134 1.21 35.22 -22.86
N ARG A 135 2.38 35.70 -22.46
CA ARG A 135 3.60 35.48 -23.21
C ARG A 135 4.09 34.05 -22.99
N ILE A 136 3.80 33.18 -23.95
CA ILE A 136 4.31 31.81 -23.99
C ILE A 136 5.57 31.80 -24.88
N THR A 137 6.68 31.36 -24.30
CA THR A 137 7.99 31.34 -24.97
C THR A 137 8.26 29.95 -25.55
N ASP A 138 8.61 29.89 -26.83
CA ASP A 138 9.04 28.62 -27.45
C ASP A 138 10.45 28.27 -26.94
N LEU A 139 10.60 27.08 -26.37
CA LEU A 139 11.86 26.51 -25.89
C LEU A 139 12.94 26.51 -26.98
N LYS A 140 12.54 26.30 -28.24
CA LYS A 140 13.46 26.30 -29.39
C LYS A 140 14.10 27.67 -29.64
N SER A 141 13.40 28.75 -29.29
CA SER A 141 13.90 30.12 -29.48
C SER A 141 14.99 30.50 -28.48
N ILE A 142 15.16 29.73 -27.40
CA ILE A 142 16.07 30.07 -26.33
C ILE A 142 17.40 29.32 -26.54
N LYS A 143 18.44 30.07 -26.90
CA LYS A 143 19.76 29.51 -27.17
C LYS A 143 20.40 28.99 -25.87
N GLY A 144 20.88 27.75 -25.87
CA GLY A 144 21.54 27.13 -24.71
C GLY A 144 20.59 26.81 -23.55
N TYR A 145 19.29 26.72 -23.86
CA TYR A 145 18.27 26.51 -22.84
C TYR A 145 18.30 25.09 -22.29
N ASN A 146 18.45 24.99 -20.97
CA ASN A 146 18.53 23.72 -20.28
C ASN A 146 17.53 23.70 -19.11
N HIS A 147 16.24 23.62 -19.42
CA HIS A 147 15.23 23.39 -18.40
C HIS A 147 15.33 21.95 -17.92
N SER A 148 15.96 21.80 -16.75
CA SER A 148 16.01 20.54 -16.04
C SER A 148 14.73 20.40 -15.19
N LEU A 149 14.33 19.16 -14.95
CA LEU A 149 13.23 18.84 -14.05
C LEU A 149 13.46 19.34 -12.62
N ALA A 150 14.71 19.29 -12.14
CA ALA A 150 15.08 19.77 -10.81
C ALA A 150 14.97 21.30 -10.70
N GLU A 151 15.29 22.01 -11.77
CA GLU A 151 15.23 23.47 -11.78
C GLU A 151 13.82 23.99 -12.03
N SER A 152 13.16 23.55 -13.09
CA SER A 152 11.93 24.18 -13.58
C SER A 152 10.66 23.37 -13.31
N GLY A 153 10.82 22.17 -12.74
CA GLY A 153 9.74 21.22 -12.53
C GLY A 153 9.36 20.39 -13.76
N PHE A 154 9.88 20.73 -14.95
CA PHE A 154 9.63 19.99 -16.19
C PHE A 154 10.88 19.81 -17.05
N GLU A 155 10.84 18.82 -17.95
CA GLU A 155 11.88 18.55 -18.93
C GLU A 155 11.31 17.86 -20.17
N VAL A 156 11.92 18.10 -21.33
CA VAL A 156 11.59 17.40 -22.58
C VAL A 156 12.60 16.29 -22.82
N GLY A 157 12.12 15.08 -23.09
CA GLY A 157 12.95 13.94 -23.46
C GLY A 157 12.43 13.22 -24.69
N LYS A 158 13.11 12.14 -25.04
CA LYS A 158 12.66 11.18 -26.07
C LYS A 158 12.32 9.85 -25.44
N LEU A 159 11.29 9.17 -25.95
CA LEU A 159 10.99 7.81 -25.54
C LEU A 159 12.20 6.90 -25.80
N GLY A 160 12.43 5.95 -24.90
CA GLY A 160 13.46 4.93 -25.08
C GLY A 160 13.15 4.07 -26.30
N SER A 161 14.17 3.58 -27.01
CA SER A 161 14.01 2.78 -28.23
C SER A 161 13.26 1.46 -28.05
N PHE A 162 13.10 1.00 -26.80
CA PHE A 162 12.32 -0.19 -26.44
C PHE A 162 10.83 0.09 -26.21
N ILE A 163 10.41 1.36 -26.21
CA ILE A 163 9.02 1.75 -26.10
C ILE A 163 8.38 1.69 -27.48
N ASN A 164 7.44 0.76 -27.65
CA ASN A 164 6.65 0.63 -28.86
C ASN A 164 5.52 1.65 -28.81
N LEU A 165 5.55 2.63 -29.71
CA LEU A 165 4.47 3.61 -29.87
C LEU A 165 3.18 2.91 -30.32
N PRO A 166 2.01 3.39 -29.86
CA PRO A 166 0.74 2.89 -30.37
C PRO A 166 0.62 3.26 -31.86
N GLN A 167 -0.04 2.41 -32.63
CA GLN A 167 -0.36 2.72 -34.02
C GLN A 167 -1.51 3.74 -34.08
N GLU A 168 -1.65 4.42 -35.21
CA GLU A 168 -2.65 5.48 -35.39
C GLU A 168 -4.07 4.96 -35.18
N GLU A 169 -4.35 3.76 -35.66
CA GLU A 169 -5.64 3.10 -35.52
C GLU A 169 -5.98 2.79 -34.05
N ASP A 170 -4.95 2.52 -33.22
CA ASP A 170 -5.11 2.19 -31.80
C ASP A 170 -5.73 3.34 -31.03
N TYR A 171 -5.36 4.59 -31.34
CA TYR A 171 -5.84 5.77 -30.59
C TYR A 171 -6.93 6.57 -31.32
N GLN A 172 -7.05 6.49 -32.64
CA GLN A 172 -8.16 7.14 -33.34
C GLN A 172 -9.51 6.44 -33.10
N THR A 173 -9.48 5.12 -32.91
CA THR A 173 -10.69 4.31 -32.69
C THR A 173 -10.92 3.95 -31.22
N ALA A 174 -9.94 4.25 -30.35
CA ALA A 174 -9.92 3.97 -28.92
C ALA A 174 -11.14 4.53 -28.19
N PRO A 175 -12.11 3.74 -27.67
CA PRO A 175 -13.33 4.27 -27.05
C PRO A 175 -13.02 5.35 -26.00
N PRO A 176 -13.91 6.36 -25.83
CA PRO A 176 -13.69 7.39 -24.83
C PRO A 176 -13.43 6.73 -23.50
N ALA A 177 -12.27 7.04 -22.92
CA ALA A 177 -11.78 6.40 -21.71
C ALA A 177 -12.90 6.46 -20.66
N THR A 178 -13.58 5.34 -20.46
CA THR A 178 -14.40 5.19 -19.28
C THR A 178 -13.45 4.96 -18.12
N PRO A 179 -13.76 5.48 -16.93
CA PRO A 179 -12.79 5.56 -15.87
C PRO A 179 -12.40 4.15 -15.45
N TRP A 180 -11.11 3.81 -15.62
CA TRP A 180 -10.44 2.77 -14.85
C TRP A 180 -11.03 1.35 -14.91
N GLN A 181 -11.71 0.95 -16.00
CA GLN A 181 -11.96 -0.47 -16.26
C GLN A 181 -10.72 -1.07 -16.92
N SER A 182 -9.86 -1.63 -16.07
CA SER A 182 -8.47 -2.05 -16.35
C SER A 182 -8.29 -3.23 -17.31
N GLY A 183 -9.29 -3.56 -18.11
CA GLY A 183 -9.26 -4.72 -19.02
C GLY A 183 -9.01 -4.31 -20.47
N ASP A 184 -9.74 -3.29 -20.94
CA ASP A 184 -9.89 -3.03 -22.37
C ASP A 184 -9.52 -1.59 -22.75
N LEU A 185 -8.58 -0.97 -22.02
CA LEU A 185 -8.05 0.34 -22.44
C LEU A 185 -7.10 0.11 -23.63
N PRO A 186 -7.34 0.76 -24.78
CA PRO A 186 -6.60 0.51 -26.02
C PRO A 186 -5.10 0.79 -25.88
N LEU A 187 -4.74 1.69 -24.95
CA LEU A 187 -3.35 2.06 -24.65
C LEU A 187 -2.82 1.42 -23.36
N HIS A 188 -3.52 0.46 -22.76
CA HIS A 188 -3.09 -0.17 -21.51
C HIS A 188 -1.71 -0.84 -21.66
N ASN A 189 -1.52 -1.59 -22.75
CA ASN A 189 -0.25 -2.23 -23.05
C ASN A 189 0.86 -1.21 -23.28
N PHE A 190 0.53 -0.07 -23.90
CA PHE A 190 1.46 1.04 -24.07
C PHE A 190 1.94 1.60 -22.71
N VAL A 191 1.02 1.97 -21.83
CA VAL A 191 1.32 2.54 -20.50
C VAL A 191 2.11 1.56 -19.63
N ARG A 192 1.84 0.25 -19.74
CA ARG A 192 2.60 -0.79 -19.02
C ARG A 192 4.08 -0.84 -19.41
N GLN A 193 4.47 -0.38 -20.59
CA GLN A 193 5.88 -0.28 -20.99
C GLN A 193 6.65 0.75 -20.16
N PHE A 194 5.99 1.63 -19.41
CA PHE A 194 6.66 2.58 -18.50
C PHE A 194 6.77 2.03 -17.08
N GLN A 195 5.99 1.01 -16.72
CA GLN A 195 5.98 0.44 -15.37
C GLN A 195 7.24 -0.39 -15.11
N TRP A 196 7.87 -0.16 -13.96
CA TRP A 196 9.10 -0.84 -13.54
C TRP A 196 10.27 -0.69 -14.50
N ASN A 197 10.24 0.34 -15.34
CA ASN A 197 11.28 0.58 -16.33
C ASN A 197 12.15 1.77 -15.98
N THR A 198 13.45 1.58 -16.22
CA THR A 198 14.45 2.63 -16.10
C THR A 198 14.62 3.30 -17.45
N ASN A 199 14.66 4.64 -17.49
CA ASN A 199 14.93 5.40 -18.70
C ASN A 199 13.99 5.06 -19.87
N SER A 200 12.71 4.81 -19.58
CA SER A 200 11.64 4.77 -20.59
C SER A 200 11.50 6.10 -21.32
N ILE A 201 11.99 7.18 -20.71
CA ILE A 201 12.19 8.49 -21.32
C ILE A 201 13.63 8.88 -21.08
N ASN A 202 14.36 9.10 -22.17
CA ASN A 202 15.71 9.63 -22.19
C ASN A 202 15.64 11.15 -21.99
N LEU A 203 15.69 11.55 -20.72
CA LEU A 203 15.79 12.96 -20.32
C LEU A 203 17.25 13.44 -20.45
N PRO A 204 17.51 14.60 -21.06
CA PRO A 204 18.88 15.14 -21.21
C PRO A 204 19.65 15.29 -19.90
N ASN A 205 18.99 15.76 -18.85
CA ASN A 205 19.60 16.09 -17.56
C ASN A 205 19.31 15.07 -16.48
N HIS A 206 18.28 14.24 -16.63
CA HIS A 206 17.86 13.30 -15.60
C HIS A 206 18.00 11.84 -16.02
N PHE A 207 18.22 11.01 -15.01
CA PHE A 207 17.95 9.58 -15.06
C PHE A 207 16.67 9.33 -14.29
N ALA A 208 15.68 8.71 -14.94
CA ALA A 208 14.38 8.43 -14.35
C ALA A 208 14.15 6.92 -14.19
N ILE A 209 13.55 6.54 -13.07
CA ILE A 209 12.95 5.22 -12.87
C ILE A 209 11.49 5.42 -12.54
N PHE A 210 10.60 4.81 -13.32
CA PHE A 210 9.17 4.81 -13.04
C PHE A 210 8.74 3.45 -12.51
N PHE A 211 8.04 3.44 -11.39
CA PHE A 211 7.59 2.21 -10.73
C PHE A 211 6.18 1.82 -11.16
N LYS A 212 5.30 2.82 -11.19
CA LYS A 212 3.89 2.62 -11.49
C LYS A 212 3.39 3.79 -12.30
N CYS A 213 2.81 3.48 -13.44
CA CYS A 213 2.18 4.43 -14.35
C CYS A 213 0.71 4.05 -14.56
N GLY A 214 -0.16 5.03 -14.68
CA GLY A 214 -1.57 4.84 -14.97
C GLY A 214 -2.33 6.17 -15.03
N GLY A 215 -3.66 6.08 -15.09
CA GLY A 215 -4.48 7.27 -15.23
C GLY A 215 -4.32 7.91 -16.60
N GLU A 216 -4.20 7.05 -17.61
CA GLU A 216 -4.07 7.42 -19.01
C GLU A 216 -5.25 8.25 -19.48
N LEU A 217 -4.94 9.43 -20.00
CA LEU A 217 -5.88 10.33 -20.63
C LEU A 217 -5.47 10.48 -22.09
N LEU A 218 -6.24 9.84 -22.97
CA LEU A 218 -6.16 10.07 -24.40
C LEU A 218 -6.97 11.31 -24.75
N ARG A 219 -6.33 12.28 -25.40
CA ARG A 219 -6.93 13.56 -25.77
C ARG A 219 -6.80 13.81 -27.27
N GLY A 220 -7.86 14.34 -27.86
CA GLY A 220 -7.91 14.82 -29.24
C GLY A 220 -8.28 16.30 -29.21
N ALA A 221 -7.52 17.14 -29.90
CA ALA A 221 -7.75 18.58 -29.92
C ALA A 221 -7.69 19.12 -31.36
N THR A 222 -8.76 19.81 -31.76
CA THR A 222 -8.80 20.60 -33.00
C THR A 222 -8.21 21.99 -32.78
N SER A 223 -8.04 22.78 -33.84
CA SER A 223 -7.58 24.18 -33.77
C SER A 223 -8.48 25.05 -32.88
N SER A 224 -9.80 24.81 -32.94
CA SER A 224 -10.79 25.45 -32.05
C SER A 224 -10.72 24.98 -30.60
N GLY A 225 -9.93 23.95 -30.29
CA GLY A 225 -9.87 23.31 -28.98
C GLY A 225 -11.06 22.40 -28.69
N ALA A 226 -11.97 22.22 -29.64
CA ALA A 226 -13.01 21.23 -29.51
C ALA A 226 -12.38 19.84 -29.37
N ALA A 227 -13.01 19.01 -28.53
CA ALA A 227 -12.73 17.59 -28.56
C ALA A 227 -13.11 17.03 -29.92
N THR A 228 -12.35 16.06 -30.41
CA THR A 228 -12.68 15.38 -31.66
C THR A 228 -13.97 14.59 -31.50
N GLU A 229 -14.72 14.41 -32.58
CA GLU A 229 -15.76 13.41 -32.60
C GLU A 229 -15.18 12.01 -32.31
N GLY A 230 -16.04 11.08 -31.89
CA GLY A 230 -15.58 9.74 -31.53
C GLY A 230 -15.05 9.67 -30.11
N SER A 231 -13.77 9.33 -29.94
CA SER A 231 -13.35 8.58 -28.76
C SER A 231 -12.17 9.24 -28.00
N ALA A 232 -11.58 10.29 -28.55
CA ALA A 232 -10.72 11.22 -27.83
C ALA A 232 -11.54 12.42 -27.27
N ARG A 233 -12.67 12.15 -26.60
CA ARG A 233 -13.68 13.15 -26.19
C ARG A 233 -13.26 14.10 -25.08
N HIS A 234 -12.08 13.94 -24.51
CA HIS A 234 -11.62 14.86 -23.47
C HIS A 234 -11.00 16.07 -24.15
N PRO A 235 -11.67 17.23 -24.13
CA PRO A 235 -11.08 18.43 -24.70
C PRO A 235 -9.77 18.74 -23.94
N PRO A 236 -8.84 19.45 -24.59
CA PRO A 236 -7.76 20.07 -23.86
C PRO A 236 -8.31 20.91 -22.70
N THR A 237 -7.65 20.84 -21.54
CA THR A 237 -8.00 21.73 -20.44
C THR A 237 -7.48 23.13 -20.78
N PHE A 238 -8.38 24.09 -20.93
CA PHE A 238 -8.04 25.49 -21.22
C PHE A 238 -7.65 26.28 -19.97
N ASN A 239 -8.17 25.87 -18.83
CA ASN A 239 -7.81 26.48 -17.55
C ASN A 239 -6.43 25.99 -17.16
N ALA A 240 -5.50 26.92 -17.01
CA ALA A 240 -4.19 26.63 -16.44
C ALA A 240 -4.36 26.04 -15.03
N HIS A 241 -3.69 24.92 -14.78
CA HIS A 241 -3.88 24.15 -13.54
C HIS A 241 -2.64 23.33 -13.18
N ILE A 242 -2.58 22.91 -11.92
CA ILE A 242 -1.74 21.80 -11.44
C ILE A 242 -2.67 20.63 -11.23
N ASP A 243 -2.29 19.45 -11.71
CA ASP A 243 -3.18 18.29 -11.77
C ASP A 243 -3.65 17.79 -10.41
N GLN A 244 -2.79 17.90 -9.40
CA GLN A 244 -3.01 17.24 -8.12
C GLN A 244 -2.47 18.07 -6.96
N ASP A 245 -3.29 18.30 -5.94
CA ASP A 245 -2.80 18.70 -4.62
C ASP A 245 -2.17 17.48 -3.94
N MET A 246 -0.86 17.53 -3.68
CA MET A 246 -0.11 16.45 -3.04
C MET A 246 -0.60 16.14 -1.61
N SER A 247 -1.34 17.06 -0.99
CA SER A 247 -1.99 16.92 0.30
C SER A 247 -3.51 16.71 0.22
N GLY A 248 -4.07 16.70 -1.00
CA GLY A 248 -5.50 16.60 -1.25
C GLY A 248 -5.97 15.21 -1.69
N SER A 249 -7.27 15.08 -1.94
CA SER A 249 -7.88 13.90 -2.56
C SER A 249 -7.47 13.79 -4.04
N PRO A 250 -7.33 12.58 -4.59
CA PRO A 250 -7.51 11.29 -3.94
C PRO A 250 -6.27 10.83 -3.16
N LEU A 251 -5.11 11.50 -3.26
CA LEU A 251 -3.85 11.00 -2.66
C LEU A 251 -3.92 10.82 -1.15
N THR A 252 -4.59 11.72 -0.43
CA THR A 252 -4.78 11.60 1.02
C THR A 252 -5.71 10.45 1.39
N GLU A 253 -6.71 10.15 0.57
CA GLU A 253 -7.62 9.02 0.78
C GLU A 253 -6.95 7.69 0.38
N MET A 254 -6.13 7.72 -0.66
CA MET A 254 -5.31 6.61 -1.10
C MET A 254 -4.25 6.30 -0.04
N TYR A 255 -4.08 5.02 0.28
CA TYR A 255 -3.10 4.54 1.27
C TYR A 255 -3.24 5.19 2.66
N ARG A 256 -4.47 5.58 3.05
CA ARG A 256 -4.79 6.11 4.39
C ARG A 256 -3.90 7.31 4.79
N GLY A 257 -3.53 8.15 3.83
CA GLY A 257 -2.77 9.37 4.07
C GLY A 257 -1.26 9.19 4.25
N TRP A 258 -0.71 7.97 4.13
CA TRP A 258 0.75 7.78 4.17
C TRP A 258 1.42 8.27 2.89
N LEU A 259 0.75 8.19 1.74
CA LEU A 259 1.37 8.52 0.46
C LEU A 259 1.91 9.97 0.38
N PRO A 260 1.17 11.01 0.82
CA PRO A 260 1.73 12.37 0.93
C PRO A 260 2.99 12.46 1.80
N TYR A 261 3.02 11.75 2.93
CA TYR A 261 4.20 11.72 3.81
C TYR A 261 5.40 11.06 3.13
N LEU A 262 5.17 10.00 2.34
CA LEU A 262 6.24 9.34 1.58
C LEU A 262 6.86 10.29 0.55
N PHE A 263 6.03 11.02 -0.21
CA PHE A 263 6.51 12.00 -1.19
C PHE A 263 7.26 13.17 -0.53
N GLN A 264 6.88 13.58 0.68
CA GLN A 264 7.59 14.63 1.42
C GLN A 264 8.93 14.20 2.03
N LYS A 265 9.13 12.90 2.25
CA LYS A 265 10.30 12.36 2.98
C LYS A 265 11.28 11.61 2.10
N THR A 266 10.97 11.44 0.83
CA THR A 266 11.79 10.69 -0.12
C THR A 266 11.90 11.45 -1.43
N GLU A 267 12.83 11.05 -2.28
CA GLU A 267 12.94 11.54 -3.66
C GLU A 267 11.83 10.98 -4.58
N LEU A 268 10.87 10.23 -4.02
CA LEU A 268 9.72 9.72 -4.76
C LEU A 268 8.76 10.87 -5.03
N ASP A 269 8.35 11.02 -6.28
CA ASP A 269 7.35 12.01 -6.66
C ASP A 269 6.37 11.43 -7.69
N LEU A 270 5.33 12.21 -7.99
CA LEU A 270 4.40 11.97 -9.08
C LEU A 270 4.76 12.86 -10.26
N TYR A 271 4.88 12.23 -11.41
CA TYR A 271 5.19 12.89 -12.66
C TYR A 271 4.10 12.63 -13.68
N ASN A 272 3.72 13.69 -14.38
CA ASN A 272 2.99 13.56 -15.62
C ASN A 272 3.97 13.31 -16.75
N ILE A 273 3.60 12.36 -17.61
CA ILE A 273 4.25 12.10 -18.89
C ILE A 273 3.22 12.44 -19.95
N TRP A 274 3.51 13.46 -20.76
CA TRP A 274 2.68 13.88 -21.88
C TRP A 274 3.42 13.61 -23.19
N ILE A 275 2.76 12.90 -24.12
CA ILE A 275 3.34 12.40 -25.36
C ILE A 275 2.40 12.77 -26.52
N PRO A 276 2.88 13.49 -27.56
CA PRO A 276 2.14 13.62 -28.81
C PRO A 276 2.12 12.28 -29.54
N LEU A 277 0.95 11.88 -30.01
CA LEU A 277 0.76 10.64 -30.77
C LEU A 277 0.84 10.88 -32.28
N ASN A 278 0.74 12.14 -32.72
CA ASN A 278 0.98 12.57 -34.09
C ASN A 278 1.75 13.90 -34.12
N ASN A 279 2.21 14.31 -35.30
CA ASN A 279 3.04 15.51 -35.51
C ASN A 279 2.22 16.81 -35.68
N GLU A 280 0.95 16.81 -35.27
CA GLU A 280 0.10 18.01 -35.36
C GLU A 280 0.46 18.97 -34.23
N THR A 281 0.78 20.23 -34.56
CA THR A 281 1.19 21.24 -33.56
C THR A 281 0.00 21.92 -32.89
N VAL A 282 -1.21 21.50 -33.25
CA VAL A 282 -2.45 22.11 -32.77
C VAL A 282 -2.58 21.97 -31.26
N ARG A 283 -2.90 23.09 -30.61
CA ARG A 283 -3.22 23.18 -29.19
C ARG A 283 -2.09 22.70 -28.24
N PRO A 284 -0.81 23.05 -28.44
CA PRO A 284 0.29 22.41 -27.74
C PRO A 284 0.23 22.60 -26.22
N LEU A 285 0.99 21.78 -25.48
CA LEU A 285 1.08 21.87 -24.03
C LEU A 285 2.07 22.99 -23.66
N ALA A 286 1.61 23.97 -22.89
CA ALA A 286 2.44 24.96 -22.25
C ALA A 286 2.59 24.65 -20.76
N LEU A 287 3.80 24.81 -20.23
CA LEU A 287 4.15 24.58 -18.84
C LEU A 287 4.78 25.84 -18.25
N MET A 288 4.42 26.17 -17.01
CA MET A 288 5.02 27.28 -16.27
C MET A 288 6.21 26.78 -15.46
N ASP A 289 7.32 27.53 -15.45
CA ASP A 289 8.47 27.25 -14.58
C ASP A 289 8.06 27.33 -13.10
N GLU A 290 8.20 26.23 -12.37
CA GLU A 290 7.72 26.12 -10.98
C GLU A 290 8.40 27.13 -10.05
N ARG A 291 9.63 27.58 -10.34
CA ARG A 291 10.35 28.59 -9.54
C ARG A 291 9.70 29.96 -9.60
N LYS A 292 8.89 30.20 -10.63
CA LYS A 292 8.22 31.47 -10.87
C LYS A 292 6.85 31.53 -10.23
N VAL A 293 6.32 30.40 -9.77
CA VAL A 293 5.02 30.33 -9.10
C VAL A 293 5.11 30.97 -7.71
N GLN A 294 4.30 32.00 -7.48
CA GLN A 294 4.24 32.76 -6.24
C GLN A 294 3.01 32.40 -5.39
N PRO A 295 3.03 32.71 -4.08
CA PRO A 295 1.83 32.70 -3.27
C PRO A 295 0.75 33.62 -3.87
N GLY A 296 -0.44 33.07 -4.12
CA GLY A 296 -1.57 33.76 -4.75
C GLY A 296 -1.73 33.51 -6.25
N ASP A 297 -0.75 32.86 -6.89
CA ASP A 297 -0.84 32.44 -8.29
C ASP A 297 -1.72 31.20 -8.46
N LEU A 298 -1.98 30.48 -7.36
CA LEU A 298 -2.74 29.24 -7.33
C LEU A 298 -3.93 29.36 -6.40
N ALA A 299 -5.10 28.96 -6.90
CA ALA A 299 -6.32 28.80 -6.11
C ALA A 299 -6.64 27.31 -5.97
N LYS A 300 -6.96 26.86 -4.75
CA LYS A 300 -7.41 25.48 -4.52
C LYS A 300 -8.74 25.24 -5.22
N TRP A 301 -8.86 24.12 -5.89
CA TRP A 301 -10.07 23.69 -6.58
C TRP A 301 -10.32 22.21 -6.32
N SER A 302 -11.54 21.91 -5.88
CA SER A 302 -11.98 20.54 -5.64
C SER A 302 -13.12 20.23 -6.58
N GLU A 303 -12.97 19.17 -7.35
CA GLU A 303 -14.04 18.67 -8.21
C GLU A 303 -14.19 17.17 -8.10
N THR A 304 -15.38 16.67 -8.42
CA THR A 304 -15.60 15.23 -8.54
C THR A 304 -15.73 14.88 -10.00
N THR A 305 -14.65 14.33 -10.55
CA THR A 305 -14.58 13.91 -11.94
C THR A 305 -14.62 12.38 -11.96
N PHE A 306 -15.59 11.82 -12.68
CA PHE A 306 -15.83 10.38 -12.74
C PHE A 306 -16.09 9.70 -11.37
N GLY A 307 -16.71 10.41 -10.44
CA GLY A 307 -16.98 9.88 -9.10
C GLY A 307 -15.75 9.82 -8.19
N ILE A 308 -14.63 10.39 -8.62
CA ILE A 308 -13.41 10.55 -7.81
C ILE A 308 -13.27 12.03 -7.47
N LYS A 309 -13.13 12.33 -6.19
CA LYS A 309 -12.77 13.67 -5.73
C LYS A 309 -11.30 13.94 -6.08
N SER A 310 -11.07 14.96 -6.89
CA SER A 310 -9.77 15.44 -7.31
C SER A 310 -9.59 16.85 -6.77
N ASP A 311 -8.72 16.99 -5.79
CA ASP A 311 -8.24 18.26 -5.30
C ASP A 311 -7.02 18.65 -6.13
N ARG A 312 -7.08 19.86 -6.69
CA ARG A 312 -6.09 20.40 -7.62
C ARG A 312 -5.93 21.91 -7.42
N PHE A 313 -5.04 22.53 -8.18
CA PHE A 313 -4.90 23.98 -8.19
C PHE A 313 -5.25 24.55 -9.56
N ILE A 314 -5.99 25.65 -9.59
CA ILE A 314 -6.21 26.46 -10.78
C ILE A 314 -5.29 27.67 -10.70
N VAL A 315 -4.69 28.04 -11.82
CA VAL A 315 -3.87 29.24 -11.92
C VAL A 315 -4.76 30.47 -11.96
N THR A 316 -4.43 31.47 -11.16
CA THR A 316 -5.14 32.76 -11.13
C THR A 316 -4.65 33.68 -12.25
N ASP A 317 -5.45 34.68 -12.59
CA ASP A 317 -5.10 35.70 -13.61
C ASP A 317 -3.78 36.43 -13.32
N ARG A 318 -3.33 36.40 -12.06
CA ARG A 318 -2.03 36.96 -11.66
C ARG A 318 -0.87 36.23 -12.33
N ALA A 319 -0.88 34.90 -12.31
CA ALA A 319 0.23 34.10 -12.84
C ALA A 319 0.24 34.03 -14.37
N THR A 320 -0.88 34.33 -15.01
CA THR A 320 -0.96 34.40 -16.48
C THR A 320 -0.19 35.60 -17.03
N LEU A 321 -0.12 36.72 -16.30
CA LEU A 321 0.55 37.93 -16.78
C LEU A 321 2.08 37.84 -16.79
N ASP A 322 2.66 36.86 -16.10
CA ASP A 322 4.10 36.67 -16.03
C ASP A 322 4.61 35.81 -17.20
N SER A 323 5.72 36.23 -17.82
CA SER A 323 6.34 35.60 -19.02
C SER A 323 7.05 34.27 -18.73
N SER A 324 6.48 33.43 -17.88
CA SER A 324 7.10 32.21 -17.36
C SER A 324 6.53 30.93 -17.95
N TRP A 325 5.77 31.03 -19.04
CA TRP A 325 5.15 29.92 -19.75
C TRP A 325 6.02 29.49 -20.92
N TYR A 326 6.19 28.18 -21.06
CA TYR A 326 7.07 27.57 -22.05
C TYR A 326 6.39 26.43 -22.79
N TYR A 327 6.70 26.27 -24.07
CA TYR A 327 6.27 25.15 -24.89
C TYR A 327 7.33 24.84 -25.94
N LYS A 328 7.25 23.68 -26.62
CA LYS A 328 8.13 23.28 -27.71
C LYS A 328 7.27 23.11 -28.95
N SER A 329 7.48 23.97 -29.95
CA SER A 329 6.68 23.99 -31.19
C SER A 329 6.91 22.76 -32.07
N ASP A 330 8.10 22.17 -32.02
CA ASP A 330 8.53 21.09 -32.91
C ASP A 330 8.57 19.72 -32.22
N MET A 331 7.58 19.42 -31.38
CA MET A 331 7.48 18.07 -30.81
C MET A 331 7.08 17.05 -31.87
N GLU A 332 7.88 16.00 -31.99
CA GLU A 332 7.61 14.87 -32.88
C GLU A 332 7.02 13.70 -32.11
N VAL A 333 6.39 12.76 -32.82
CA VAL A 333 6.05 11.46 -32.24
C VAL A 333 7.30 10.81 -31.62
N GLY A 334 7.20 10.46 -30.35
CA GLY A 334 8.31 9.91 -29.56
C GLY A 334 9.06 10.95 -28.72
N ASP A 335 8.76 12.25 -28.86
CA ASP A 335 9.11 13.23 -27.82
C ASP A 335 8.15 13.07 -26.62
N ALA A 336 8.58 13.51 -25.44
CA ALA A 336 7.74 13.50 -24.25
C ALA A 336 8.07 14.69 -23.34
N TYR A 337 7.02 15.33 -22.81
CA TYR A 337 7.13 16.18 -21.63
C TYR A 337 7.07 15.30 -20.38
N VAL A 338 7.99 15.56 -19.46
CA VAL A 338 7.96 14.99 -18.11
C VAL A 338 7.93 16.14 -17.13
N PHE A 339 6.93 16.20 -16.27
CA PHE A 339 6.77 17.29 -15.32
C PHE A 339 6.15 16.85 -14.01
N LYS A 340 6.47 17.52 -12.91
CA LYS A 340 5.94 17.21 -11.58
C LYS A 340 4.43 17.46 -11.53
N THR A 341 3.66 16.41 -11.24
CA THR A 341 2.19 16.47 -11.20
C THR A 341 1.68 17.46 -10.14
N GLY A 342 2.41 17.60 -9.04
CA GLY A 342 1.99 18.37 -7.87
C GLY A 342 2.44 19.83 -7.81
N SER A 343 3.29 20.28 -8.74
CA SER A 343 3.90 21.61 -8.64
C SER A 343 3.95 22.40 -9.95
N VAL A 344 3.88 21.75 -11.12
CA VAL A 344 3.99 22.45 -12.41
C VAL A 344 2.63 22.85 -12.96
N PRO A 345 2.32 24.16 -13.02
CA PRO A 345 1.15 24.63 -13.72
C PRO A 345 1.31 24.40 -15.21
N HIS A 346 0.24 23.93 -15.85
CA HIS A 346 0.24 23.65 -17.28
C HIS A 346 -1.14 23.93 -17.88
N THR A 347 -1.15 24.15 -19.19
CA THR A 347 -2.36 24.45 -19.96
C THR A 347 -2.17 24.08 -21.42
N SER A 348 -3.26 24.03 -22.17
CA SER A 348 -3.25 23.97 -23.62
C SER A 348 -3.68 25.32 -24.18
N PHE A 349 -2.99 25.81 -25.21
CA PHE A 349 -3.25 27.13 -25.81
C PHE A 349 -3.34 27.05 -27.33
N ALA A 350 -3.99 28.02 -27.98
CA ALA A 350 -3.99 28.09 -29.44
C ALA A 350 -2.65 28.66 -29.94
N GLU A 351 -1.84 27.84 -30.60
CA GLU A 351 -0.60 28.29 -31.24
C GLU A 351 -0.93 29.14 -32.49
N PRO A 352 -0.44 30.39 -32.58
CA PRO A 352 -0.63 31.19 -33.77
C PRO A 352 -0.02 30.51 -35.01
N GLY A 353 -0.83 30.30 -36.04
CA GLY A 353 -0.39 29.68 -37.29
C GLY A 353 -0.44 28.14 -37.30
N ALA A 354 -0.92 27.50 -36.23
CA ALA A 354 -1.24 26.08 -36.28
C ALA A 354 -2.34 25.80 -37.33
N GLY A 355 -2.21 24.69 -38.05
CA GLY A 355 -3.19 24.28 -39.07
C GLY A 355 -4.53 23.80 -38.48
N ASP A 356 -5.41 23.29 -39.34
CA ASP A 356 -6.73 22.75 -38.97
C ASP A 356 -6.71 21.25 -38.62
N GLY A 357 -5.51 20.69 -38.44
CA GLY A 357 -5.33 19.30 -38.07
C GLY A 357 -5.86 18.98 -36.67
N VAL A 358 -5.77 17.70 -36.33
CA VAL A 358 -6.20 17.17 -35.03
C VAL A 358 -4.99 16.63 -34.30
N ARG A 359 -4.63 17.23 -33.17
CA ARG A 359 -3.58 16.68 -32.32
C ARG A 359 -4.14 15.59 -31.41
N TYR A 360 -3.57 14.40 -31.50
CA TYR A 360 -3.73 13.34 -30.52
C TYR A 360 -2.57 13.34 -29.54
N SER A 361 -2.88 13.24 -28.26
CA SER A 361 -1.86 13.10 -27.22
C SER A 361 -2.30 12.16 -26.12
N LEU A 362 -1.30 11.59 -25.46
CA LEU A 362 -1.47 10.76 -24.28
C LEU A 362 -0.83 11.44 -23.09
N GLU A 363 -1.57 11.53 -22.01
CA GLU A 363 -1.07 11.96 -20.71
C GLU A 363 -1.20 10.78 -19.74
N MET A 364 -0.16 10.48 -18.97
CA MET A 364 -0.20 9.47 -17.91
C MET A 364 0.51 9.96 -16.66
N ARG A 365 0.12 9.43 -15.50
CA ARG A 365 0.74 9.72 -14.21
C ARG A 365 1.61 8.57 -13.76
N CYS A 366 2.85 8.87 -13.43
CA CYS A 366 3.83 7.90 -12.98
C CYS A 366 4.41 8.28 -11.62
N ALA A 367 4.45 7.33 -10.70
CA ALA A 367 5.30 7.43 -9.52
C ALA A 367 6.73 7.04 -9.90
N GLY A 368 7.71 7.89 -9.63
CA GLY A 368 9.10 7.64 -10.02
C GLY A 368 10.13 8.32 -9.13
N LEU A 369 11.39 7.95 -9.35
CA LEU A 369 12.57 8.63 -8.83
C LEU A 369 13.32 9.26 -9.99
N MET A 370 13.77 10.49 -9.81
CA MET A 370 14.61 11.17 -10.81
C MET A 370 15.87 11.72 -10.16
N TRP A 371 16.99 11.56 -10.85
CA TRP A 371 18.28 12.10 -10.41
C TRP A 371 18.93 12.85 -11.56
N GLU A 372 19.51 14.01 -11.26
CA GLU A 372 20.37 14.69 -12.22
C GLU A 372 21.54 13.79 -12.60
N ARG A 373 21.84 13.70 -13.90
CA ARG A 373 22.88 12.82 -14.45
C ARG A 373 24.27 13.14 -13.89
N GLY A 374 24.57 14.42 -13.64
CA GLY A 374 25.81 14.84 -12.98
C GLY A 374 25.94 14.28 -11.56
N ASN A 375 24.82 14.05 -10.89
CA ASN A 375 24.74 13.55 -9.52
C ASN A 375 24.42 12.04 -9.45
N PHE A 376 24.19 11.38 -10.58
CA PHE A 376 23.72 9.99 -10.64
C PHE A 376 24.71 9.00 -10.01
N GLY A 377 26.02 9.23 -10.15
CA GLY A 377 27.04 8.39 -9.52
C GLY A 377 26.91 8.37 -7.99
N PHE A 378 26.69 9.53 -7.38
CA PHE A 378 26.44 9.65 -5.94
C PHE A 378 25.05 9.15 -5.55
N GLY A 379 24.05 9.41 -6.40
CA GLY A 379 22.68 8.92 -6.23
C GLY A 379 22.59 7.40 -6.18
N ILE A 380 23.28 6.69 -7.08
CA ILE A 380 23.33 5.22 -7.05
C ILE A 380 24.04 4.74 -5.80
N ILE A 381 25.19 5.30 -5.45
CA ILE A 381 25.93 4.87 -4.25
C ILE A 381 25.07 5.09 -3.00
N GLY A 382 24.46 6.27 -2.87
CA GLY A 382 23.52 6.61 -1.80
C GLY A 382 22.31 5.69 -1.77
N PHE A 383 21.69 5.41 -2.92
CA PHE A 383 20.54 4.52 -3.01
C PHE A 383 20.91 3.08 -2.67
N VAL A 384 22.01 2.54 -3.21
CA VAL A 384 22.48 1.18 -2.94
C VAL A 384 22.86 1.03 -1.46
N THR A 385 23.58 1.98 -0.89
CA THR A 385 23.95 1.95 0.54
C THR A 385 22.72 2.05 1.44
N THR A 386 21.80 2.96 1.12
CA THR A 386 20.56 3.17 1.90
C THR A 386 19.63 1.97 1.77
N THR A 387 19.40 1.45 0.57
CA THR A 387 18.58 0.24 0.37
C THR A 387 19.22 -1.00 0.98
N SER A 388 20.55 -1.15 0.91
CA SER A 388 21.26 -2.23 1.59
C SER A 388 21.12 -2.12 3.10
N TYR A 389 21.19 -0.90 3.65
CA TYR A 389 20.94 -0.63 5.06
C TYR A 389 19.51 -0.98 5.46
N TYR A 390 18.50 -0.51 4.73
CA TYR A 390 17.10 -0.85 5.02
C TYR A 390 16.83 -2.35 4.86
N PHE A 391 17.38 -2.99 3.84
CA PHE A 391 17.30 -4.43 3.68
C PHE A 391 17.89 -5.16 4.89
N PHE A 392 19.07 -4.74 5.35
CA PHE A 392 19.70 -5.28 6.56
C PHE A 392 18.82 -5.06 7.81
N VAL A 393 18.25 -3.86 7.99
CA VAL A 393 17.32 -3.55 9.09
C VAL A 393 16.07 -4.42 9.01
N CYS A 394 15.47 -4.60 7.84
CA CYS A 394 14.31 -5.46 7.64
C CYS A 394 14.63 -6.93 7.94
N VAL A 395 15.79 -7.43 7.51
CA VAL A 395 16.25 -8.78 7.81
C VAL A 395 16.48 -8.96 9.32
N LEU A 396 17.08 -7.97 10.00
CA LEU A 396 17.23 -7.99 11.45
C LEU A 396 15.87 -7.96 12.17
N ALA A 397 14.95 -7.09 11.75
CA ALA A 397 13.60 -7.00 12.30
C ALA A 397 12.82 -8.30 12.11
N TYR A 398 12.88 -8.90 10.92
CA TYR A 398 12.26 -10.19 10.64
C TYR A 398 12.82 -11.30 11.54
N ASN A 399 14.15 -11.38 11.68
CA ASN A 399 14.80 -12.36 12.55
C ASN A 399 14.45 -12.14 14.03
N LEU A 400 14.34 -10.89 14.47
CA LEU A 400 13.91 -10.55 15.82
C LEU A 400 12.46 -10.96 16.08
N ILE A 401 11.54 -10.65 15.16
CA ILE A 401 10.12 -11.07 15.25
C ILE A 401 10.04 -12.59 15.32
N LYS A 402 10.78 -13.29 14.45
CA LYS A 402 10.84 -14.76 14.44
C LYS A 402 11.38 -15.33 15.76
N PHE A 403 12.41 -14.71 16.33
CA PHE A 403 12.97 -15.09 17.62
C PHE A 403 11.98 -14.88 18.78
N LEU A 404 11.33 -13.71 18.83
CA LEU A 404 10.33 -13.38 19.84
C LEU A 404 9.09 -14.30 19.74
N SER A 405 8.66 -14.62 18.52
CA SER A 405 7.57 -15.56 18.25
C SER A 405 7.92 -16.96 18.78
N ARG A 406 9.11 -17.50 18.49
CA ARG A 406 9.59 -18.78 19.05
C ARG A 406 9.60 -18.77 20.58
N LYS A 407 10.17 -17.73 21.18
CA LYS A 407 10.22 -17.59 22.65
C LYS A 407 8.82 -17.53 23.28
N THR A 408 7.85 -16.95 22.58
CA THR A 408 6.46 -16.88 23.02
C THR A 408 5.80 -18.25 22.94
N VAL A 409 5.98 -18.97 21.83
CA VAL A 409 5.50 -20.35 21.67
C VAL A 409 6.10 -21.27 22.73
N ASP A 410 7.40 -21.16 23.01
CA ASP A 410 8.07 -21.97 24.03
C ASP A 410 7.54 -21.67 25.44
N ARG A 411 7.27 -20.40 25.76
CA ARG A 411 6.63 -20.01 27.03
C ARG A 411 5.22 -20.55 27.16
N LEU A 412 4.45 -20.60 26.07
CA LEU A 412 3.11 -21.17 26.07
C LEU A 412 3.16 -22.70 26.30
N LYS A 413 4.06 -23.40 25.61
CA LYS A 413 4.29 -24.84 25.82
C LYS A 413 4.73 -25.17 27.24
N GLU A 414 5.59 -24.36 27.84
CA GLU A 414 6.02 -24.57 29.23
C GLU A 414 4.88 -24.33 30.22
N LYS A 415 4.02 -23.33 29.98
CA LYS A 415 2.80 -23.11 30.79
C LYS A 415 1.84 -24.30 30.71
N GLU A 416 1.66 -24.86 29.51
CA GLU A 416 0.82 -26.03 29.28
C GLU A 416 1.40 -27.28 29.98
N ARG A 417 2.71 -27.51 29.86
CA ARG A 417 3.41 -28.59 30.57
C ARG A 417 3.29 -28.44 32.09
N GLN A 418 3.41 -27.23 32.62
CA GLN A 418 3.28 -26.97 34.06
C GLN A 418 1.84 -27.20 34.55
N LYS A 419 0.84 -26.91 33.70
CA LYS A 419 -0.56 -27.23 33.98
C LYS A 419 -0.78 -28.74 34.08
N ASP A 420 -0.29 -29.52 33.12
CA ASP A 420 -0.37 -30.99 33.14
C ASP A 420 0.31 -31.60 34.37
N ILE A 421 1.48 -31.08 34.75
CA ILE A 421 2.19 -31.52 35.97
C ILE A 421 1.35 -31.24 37.22
N ASN A 422 0.70 -30.09 37.29
CA ASN A 422 -0.15 -29.72 38.42
C ASN A 422 -1.41 -30.59 38.50
N GLU A 423 -2.06 -30.88 37.36
CA GLU A 423 -3.21 -31.79 37.29
C GLU A 423 -2.84 -33.20 37.76
N LYS A 424 -1.73 -33.76 37.27
CA LYS A 424 -1.22 -35.07 37.73
C LYS A 424 -0.87 -35.09 39.22
N ARG A 425 -0.34 -33.99 39.76
CA ARG A 425 -0.05 -33.87 41.21
C ARG A 425 -1.33 -33.91 42.03
N GLU A 426 -2.40 -33.26 41.58
CA GLU A 426 -3.70 -33.32 42.26
C GLU A 426 -4.34 -34.72 42.17
N GLU A 427 -4.25 -35.39 41.01
CA GLU A 427 -4.71 -36.78 40.85
C GLU A 427 -3.98 -37.74 41.81
N ILE A 428 -2.65 -37.62 41.91
CA ILE A 428 -1.86 -38.42 42.85
C ILE A 428 -2.27 -38.14 44.31
N LYS A 429 -2.55 -36.88 44.67
CA LYS A 429 -3.04 -36.53 46.01
C LYS A 429 -4.39 -37.18 46.30
N GLU A 430 -5.31 -37.18 45.32
CA GLU A 430 -6.62 -37.81 45.46
C GLU A 430 -6.51 -39.34 45.60
N LEU A 431 -5.67 -39.99 44.78
CA LEU A 431 -5.38 -41.43 44.87
C LEU A 431 -4.77 -41.82 46.23
N LYS A 432 -3.82 -41.02 46.74
CA LYS A 432 -3.26 -41.22 48.08
C LYS A 432 -4.32 -41.07 49.17
N ALA A 433 -5.20 -40.07 49.05
CA ALA A 433 -6.30 -39.87 49.99
C ALA A 433 -7.32 -41.03 49.96
N LYS A 434 -7.62 -41.57 48.77
CA LYS A 434 -8.50 -42.74 48.58
C LYS A 434 -7.87 -44.00 49.18
N THR A 435 -6.59 -44.24 48.91
CA THR A 435 -5.84 -45.37 49.48
C THR A 435 -5.87 -45.33 51.00
N LYS A 436 -5.60 -44.18 51.61
CA LYS A 436 -5.67 -43.98 53.07
C LYS A 436 -7.07 -44.19 53.65
N ARG A 437 -8.15 -43.89 52.90
CA ARG A 437 -9.52 -44.21 53.32
C ARG A 437 -9.76 -45.72 53.28
N ASN A 438 -9.36 -46.39 52.21
CA ASN A 438 -9.49 -47.84 52.08
C ASN A 438 -8.71 -48.58 53.18
N GLU A 439 -7.49 -48.16 53.50
CA GLU A 439 -6.71 -48.71 54.61
C GLU A 439 -7.45 -48.60 55.95
N ARG A 440 -8.04 -47.43 56.23
CA ARG A 440 -8.86 -47.21 57.44
C ARG A 440 -10.12 -48.07 57.46
N GLU A 441 -10.75 -48.30 56.32
CA GLU A 441 -11.92 -49.19 56.21
C GLU A 441 -11.53 -50.65 56.43
N ILE A 442 -10.41 -51.10 55.87
CA ILE A 442 -9.87 -52.44 56.11
C ILE A 442 -9.55 -52.62 57.59
N GLU A 443 -8.92 -51.63 58.23
CA GLU A 443 -8.60 -51.67 59.66
C GLU A 443 -9.86 -51.75 60.53
N ARG A 444 -10.89 -50.95 60.21
CA ARG A 444 -12.22 -51.04 60.84
C ARG A 444 -12.87 -52.41 60.64
N GLY A 445 -12.79 -52.97 59.43
CA GLY A 445 -13.28 -54.31 59.12
C GLY A 445 -12.57 -55.39 59.93
N ARG A 446 -11.24 -55.33 60.04
CA ARG A 446 -10.44 -56.22 60.88
C ARG A 446 -10.82 -56.12 62.36
N ALA A 447 -10.99 -54.89 62.87
CA ALA A 447 -11.43 -54.66 64.26
C ALA A 447 -12.84 -55.23 64.51
N TYR A 448 -13.76 -55.07 63.55
CA TYR A 448 -15.11 -55.63 63.62
C TYR A 448 -15.09 -57.16 63.65
N ILE A 449 -14.34 -57.81 62.75
CA ILE A 449 -14.18 -59.27 62.72
C ILE A 449 -13.61 -59.78 64.05
N LYS A 450 -12.59 -59.09 64.61
CA LYS A 450 -12.01 -59.43 65.91
C LYS A 450 -13.05 -59.35 67.03
N LYS A 451 -13.91 -58.33 67.03
CA LYS A 451 -15.03 -58.17 67.98
C LYS A 451 -16.08 -59.29 67.84
N GLN A 452 -16.43 -59.67 66.61
CA GLN A 452 -17.37 -60.76 66.37
C GLN A 452 -16.81 -62.12 66.81
N LYS A 453 -15.53 -62.41 66.51
CA LYS A 453 -14.85 -63.61 67.01
C LYS A 453 -14.88 -63.69 68.54
N LYS A 454 -14.64 -62.56 69.24
CA LYS A 454 -14.74 -62.49 70.71
C LYS A 454 -16.15 -62.83 71.20
N LYS A 455 -17.20 -62.24 70.60
CA LYS A 455 -18.60 -62.55 70.93
C LYS A 455 -18.97 -64.03 70.72
N VAL A 456 -18.51 -64.64 69.62
CA VAL A 456 -18.78 -66.06 69.35
C VAL A 456 -18.14 -66.95 70.41
N VAL A 457 -16.93 -66.63 70.87
CA VAL A 457 -16.27 -67.34 71.97
C VAL A 457 -17.04 -67.18 73.29
N GLU A 458 -17.51 -65.97 73.60
CA GLU A 458 -18.35 -65.70 74.79
C GLU A 458 -19.68 -66.46 74.75
N ILE A 459 -20.35 -66.53 73.59
CA ILE A 459 -21.59 -67.31 73.42
C ILE A 459 -21.33 -68.81 73.61
N ARG A 460 -20.25 -69.36 73.03
CA ARG A 460 -19.85 -70.77 73.22
C ARG A 460 -19.53 -71.10 74.67
N ALA A 461 -18.88 -70.18 75.40
CA ALA A 461 -18.60 -70.36 76.82
C ALA A 461 -19.88 -70.35 77.68
N GLY A 462 -20.90 -69.57 77.29
CA GLY A 462 -22.21 -69.54 77.95
C GLY A 462 -23.16 -70.69 77.61
N THR A 463 -22.89 -71.47 76.55
CA THR A 463 -23.71 -72.65 76.20
C THR A 463 -23.20 -73.95 76.83
N TYR A 464 -22.03 -73.93 77.48
CA TYR A 464 -21.43 -75.09 78.17
C TYR A 464 -21.69 -75.11 79.70
N SER A 465 -22.50 -74.19 80.23
CA SER A 465 -22.84 -74.14 81.66
C SER A 465 -24.23 -74.69 81.98
N GLY A 466 -24.72 -75.67 81.20
CA GLY A 466 -26.08 -76.17 81.32
C GLY A 466 -26.29 -77.57 80.76
N SER A 467 -25.51 -78.55 81.20
CA SER A 467 -25.95 -79.94 81.41
C SER A 467 -24.86 -80.69 82.18
N ASP A 468 -25.31 -81.61 83.03
CA ASP A 468 -24.54 -82.67 83.70
C ASP A 468 -23.98 -82.37 85.09
N THR A 469 -24.92 -82.28 86.05
CA THR A 469 -24.88 -83.16 87.22
C THR A 469 -26.25 -83.83 87.39
N ASP A 470 -26.43 -84.94 86.67
CA ASP A 470 -27.17 -86.11 87.13
C ASP A 470 -26.41 -87.32 86.57
N GLY A 471 -25.75 -88.07 87.47
CA GLY A 471 -24.89 -89.21 87.17
C GLY A 471 -23.60 -89.21 87.97
#